data_AF-A0A940R3N7-F1
#
_entry.id   AF-A0A940R3N7-F1
#
_cell.length_a   1.000
_cell.length_b   1.000
_cell.length_c   1.000
_cell.angle_alpha   90.00
_cell.angle_beta   90.00
_cell.angle_gamma   90.00
#
_symmetry.space_group_name_H-M   'P 1'
#
loop_
_entity.id
_entity.type
_entity.pdbx_description
1 polymer ?
#
loop_
_entity_poly.entity_id
_entity_poly.type
_entity_poly.pdbx_seq_one_letter_code
_entity_poly.pdbx_strand_id
1 'polypeptide(L)'
;MHVRKFLLLFVISMNIVMFANAQNAKAIKITELEKMIVESKTPMIVNFWATYCMPCIAEMPAFEKLAAKYKDKGVKLVFVSLDMQDDYPAKVDSFIAKRKIQNLA
;
A
#
# COMPACT_ATOMS: atom_id res chain seq x y z
N MET A 1 11.42 -43.56 5.50
CA MET A 1 11.47 -42.36 6.37
C MET A 1 11.88 -41.04 5.67
N HIS A 2 12.16 -41.03 4.36
CA HIS A 2 12.57 -39.81 3.63
C HIS A 2 11.39 -39.10 2.92
N VAL A 3 10.38 -39.85 2.46
CA VAL A 3 9.22 -39.32 1.73
C VAL A 3 8.34 -38.41 2.61
N ARG A 4 8.13 -38.75 3.89
CA ARG A 4 7.30 -37.95 4.82
C ARG A 4 7.93 -36.59 5.15
N LYS A 5 9.26 -36.53 5.23
CA LYS A 5 10.01 -35.27 5.40
C LYS A 5 9.96 -34.41 4.14
N PHE A 6 10.07 -35.04 2.96
CA PHE A 6 9.97 -34.33 1.68
C PHE A 6 8.54 -33.81 1.41
N LEU A 7 7.52 -34.59 1.77
CA LEU A 7 6.11 -34.21 1.66
C LEU A 7 5.76 -33.07 2.63
N LEU A 8 6.29 -33.10 3.86
CA LEU A 8 6.15 -31.99 4.81
C LEU A 8 6.85 -30.71 4.34
N LEU A 9 8.07 -30.81 3.80
CA LEU A 9 8.79 -29.65 3.25
C LEU A 9 8.08 -29.07 2.01
N PHE A 10 7.50 -29.93 1.16
CA PHE A 10 6.71 -29.50 0.00
C PHE A 10 5.43 -28.77 0.43
N VAL A 11 4.68 -29.30 1.41
CA VAL A 11 3.49 -28.64 1.96
C VAL A 11 3.84 -27.30 2.62
N ILE A 12 4.96 -27.21 3.36
CA ILE A 12 5.42 -25.96 3.96
C ILE A 12 5.80 -24.93 2.87
N SER A 13 6.48 -25.35 1.80
CA SER A 13 6.79 -24.44 0.68
C SER A 13 5.55 -23.95 -0.08
N MET A 14 4.51 -24.77 -0.17
CA MET A 14 3.28 -24.44 -0.91
C MET A 14 2.42 -23.39 -0.18
N ASN A 15 2.52 -23.29 1.14
CA ASN A 15 1.82 -22.27 1.94
C ASN A 15 2.45 -20.88 1.85
N ILE A 16 3.75 -20.77 1.55
CA ILE A 16 4.47 -19.48 1.49
C ILE A 16 4.05 -18.67 0.26
N VAL A 17 3.64 -19.33 -0.83
CA VAL A 17 3.32 -18.66 -2.12
C VAL A 17 1.97 -17.91 -2.09
N MET A 18 1.08 -18.18 -1.12
CA MET A 18 -0.25 -17.55 -1.04
C MET A 18 -0.28 -16.13 -0.44
N PHE A 19 0.83 -15.58 0.05
CA PHE A 19 0.87 -14.23 0.65
C PHE A 19 1.25 -13.09 -0.34
N ALA A 20 1.02 -13.27 -1.64
CA ALA A 20 1.13 -12.18 -2.60
C ALA A 20 -0.10 -11.25 -2.44
N ASN A 21 0.00 -10.26 -1.54
CA ASN A 21 -1.01 -9.21 -1.41
C ASN A 21 -1.00 -8.35 -2.68
N ALA A 22 -2.04 -8.48 -3.51
CA ALA A 22 -2.34 -7.48 -4.53
C ALA A 22 -2.92 -6.25 -3.83
N GLN A 23 -2.09 -5.21 -3.66
CA GLN A 23 -2.47 -3.96 -3.02
C GLN A 23 -2.91 -2.97 -4.13
N ASN A 24 -4.19 -3.01 -4.49
CA ASN A 24 -4.78 -2.04 -5.43
C ASN A 24 -5.23 -0.79 -4.68
N ALA A 25 -5.23 0.37 -5.33
CA ALA A 25 -5.80 1.58 -4.74
C ALA A 25 -7.33 1.45 -4.66
N LYS A 26 -7.96 2.07 -3.66
CA LYS A 26 -9.42 2.09 -3.54
C LYS A 26 -9.92 3.50 -3.88
N ALA A 27 -10.88 3.59 -4.78
CA ALA A 27 -11.58 4.86 -4.99
C ALA A 27 -12.39 5.23 -3.74
N ILE A 28 -12.03 6.34 -3.09
CA ILE A 28 -12.71 6.89 -1.92
C ILE A 28 -13.28 8.27 -2.24
N LYS A 29 -14.42 8.60 -1.63
CA LYS A 29 -14.95 9.97 -1.65
C LYS A 29 -14.21 10.83 -0.63
N ILE A 30 -14.10 12.13 -0.88
CA ILE A 30 -13.50 13.09 0.07
C ILE A 30 -14.17 12.99 1.46
N THR A 31 -15.49 12.83 1.52
CA THR A 31 -16.21 12.67 2.80
C THR A 31 -15.82 11.40 3.56
N GLU A 32 -15.42 10.34 2.87
CA GLU A 32 -14.92 9.11 3.48
C GLU A 32 -13.50 9.30 4.02
N LEU A 33 -12.66 10.07 3.30
CA LEU A 33 -11.33 10.46 3.76
C LEU A 33 -11.41 11.39 5.00
N GLU A 34 -12.28 12.39 4.98
CA GLU A 34 -12.53 13.27 6.12
C GLU A 34 -12.93 12.48 7.36
N LYS A 35 -13.86 11.55 7.21
CA LYS A 35 -14.27 10.64 8.29
C LYS A 35 -13.08 9.83 8.83
N MET A 36 -12.25 9.27 7.94
CA MET A 36 -11.07 8.50 8.32
C MET A 36 -10.07 9.35 9.13
N ILE A 37 -9.89 10.62 8.76
CA ILE A 37 -8.99 11.55 9.45
C ILE A 37 -9.55 11.92 10.83
N VAL A 38 -10.84 12.28 10.90
CA VAL A 38 -11.50 12.72 12.15
C VAL A 38 -11.60 11.58 13.18
N GLU A 39 -11.85 10.35 12.73
CA GLU A 39 -11.97 9.19 13.61
C GLU A 39 -10.60 8.57 13.98
N SER A 40 -9.50 9.07 13.40
CA SER A 40 -8.16 8.52 13.65
C SER A 40 -7.70 8.80 15.07
N LYS A 41 -7.50 7.73 15.85
CA LYS A 41 -6.93 7.79 17.21
C LYS A 41 -5.41 7.97 17.23
N THR A 42 -4.77 7.89 16.07
CA THR A 42 -3.31 7.94 15.91
C THR A 42 -2.92 9.03 14.92
N PRO A 43 -1.71 9.60 15.02
CA PRO A 43 -1.21 10.52 14.01
C PRO A 43 -1.25 9.90 12.61
N MET A 44 -1.77 10.64 11.65
CA MET A 44 -1.89 10.22 10.26
C MET A 44 -1.16 11.21 9.36
N ILE A 45 -0.35 10.67 8.44
CA ILE A 45 0.27 11.41 7.34
C ILE A 45 -0.52 11.08 6.10
N VAL A 46 -1.18 12.08 5.53
CA VAL A 46 -1.90 11.95 4.26
C VAL A 46 -1.07 12.63 3.20
N ASN A 47 -0.61 11.86 2.21
CA ASN A 47 0.17 12.37 1.09
C ASN A 47 -0.70 12.30 -0.18
N PHE A 48 -1.00 13.47 -0.72
CA PHE A 48 -1.74 13.61 -1.97
C PHE A 48 -0.74 13.60 -3.13
N TRP A 49 -0.91 12.67 -4.07
CA TRP A 49 0.00 12.47 -5.18
C TRP A 49 -0.76 12.24 -6.48
N ALA A 50 -0.05 12.21 -7.60
CA ALA A 50 -0.61 11.80 -8.89
C ALA A 50 0.47 11.13 -9.75
N THR A 51 0.08 10.33 -10.74
CA THR A 51 1.02 9.61 -11.63
C THR A 51 1.96 10.54 -12.39
N TYR A 52 1.56 11.81 -12.58
CA TYR A 52 2.34 12.85 -13.23
C TYR A 52 3.13 13.74 -12.25
N CYS A 53 2.96 13.60 -10.93
CA CYS A 53 3.70 14.40 -9.95
C CYS A 53 5.07 13.80 -9.63
N MET A 54 6.05 14.06 -10.49
CA MET A 54 7.44 13.58 -10.32
C MET A 54 8.07 13.86 -8.94
N PRO A 55 8.01 15.09 -8.37
CA PRO A 55 8.57 15.34 -7.05
C PRO A 55 7.84 14.54 -5.95
N CYS A 56 6.49 14.46 -6.00
CA CYS A 56 5.73 13.65 -5.05
C CYS A 56 6.20 12.20 -5.06
N ILE A 57 6.36 11.62 -6.26
CA ILE A 57 6.80 10.23 -6.46
C ILE A 57 8.22 10.02 -5.91
N ALA A 58 9.12 10.99 -6.08
CA ALA A 58 10.49 10.92 -5.57
C ALA A 58 10.54 10.93 -4.03
N GLU A 59 9.55 11.53 -3.37
CA GLU A 59 9.47 11.61 -1.91
C GLU A 59 8.83 10.38 -1.25
N MET A 60 7.99 9.63 -1.98
CA MET A 60 7.24 8.48 -1.44
C MET A 60 8.14 7.47 -0.68
N PRO A 61 9.33 7.07 -1.20
CA PRO A 61 10.20 6.14 -0.48
C PRO A 61 10.69 6.67 0.88
N ALA A 62 10.82 7.99 1.03
CA ALA A 62 11.19 8.60 2.29
C ALA A 62 10.01 8.55 3.29
N PHE A 63 8.79 8.82 2.82
CA PHE A 63 7.58 8.68 3.63
C PHE A 63 7.36 7.23 4.07
N GLU A 64 7.54 6.25 3.19
CA GLU A 64 7.42 4.83 3.54
C GLU A 64 8.45 4.41 4.59
N LYS A 65 9.71 4.84 4.45
CA LYS A 65 10.75 4.62 5.47
C LYS A 65 10.38 5.26 6.81
N LEU A 66 9.80 6.46 6.78
CA LEU A 66 9.33 7.14 7.98
C LEU A 66 8.17 6.37 8.62
N ALA A 67 7.17 5.95 7.84
CA ALA A 67 6.06 5.16 8.33
C ALA A 67 6.53 3.84 8.97
N ALA A 68 7.49 3.15 8.34
CA ALA A 68 8.10 1.95 8.90
C ALA A 68 8.81 2.22 10.24
N LYS A 69 9.58 3.31 10.35
CA LYS A 69 10.28 3.70 11.58
C LYS A 69 9.34 4.04 12.73
N TYR A 70 8.15 4.56 12.44
CA TYR A 70 7.17 4.99 13.44
C TYR A 70 5.98 4.02 13.58
N LYS A 71 6.05 2.84 12.94
CA LYS A 71 5.00 1.82 12.96
C LYS A 71 4.60 1.41 14.38
N ASP A 72 5.59 1.20 15.26
CA ASP A 72 5.36 0.81 16.65
C ASP A 72 4.78 1.95 17.51
N LYS A 73 4.83 3.18 17.00
CA LYS A 73 4.19 4.37 17.61
C LYS A 73 2.79 4.63 17.05
N GLY A 74 2.28 3.74 16.22
CA GLY A 74 0.93 3.81 15.65
C GLY A 74 0.76 4.87 14.55
N VAL A 75 1.85 5.47 14.04
CA VAL A 75 1.74 6.46 12.94
C VAL A 75 1.27 5.77 11.67
N LYS A 76 0.24 6.32 11.04
CA LYS A 76 -0.31 5.81 9.77
C LYS A 76 0.11 6.71 8.62
N LEU A 77 0.53 6.11 7.51
CA LEU A 77 0.75 6.80 6.24
C LEU A 77 -0.34 6.37 5.26
N VAL A 78 -0.85 7.32 4.50
CA VAL A 78 -1.87 7.10 3.48
C VAL A 78 -1.50 7.89 2.23
N PHE A 79 -1.39 7.23 1.09
CA PHE A 79 -1.25 7.86 -0.21
C PHE A 79 -2.62 7.96 -0.91
N VAL A 80 -3.02 9.19 -1.26
CA VAL A 80 -4.27 9.49 -1.97
C VAL A 80 -3.93 9.99 -3.37
N SER A 81 -4.32 9.24 -4.40
CA SER A 81 -4.15 9.67 -5.79
C SER A 81 -5.17 10.77 -6.13
N LEU A 82 -4.69 11.81 -6.82
CA LEU A 82 -5.46 12.90 -7.42
C LEU A 82 -5.56 12.74 -8.95
N ASP A 83 -5.22 11.57 -9.48
CA ASP A 83 -5.41 11.28 -10.90
C ASP A 83 -6.91 11.34 -11.26
N MET A 84 -7.19 11.61 -12.54
CA MET A 84 -8.57 11.71 -13.01
C MET A 84 -9.27 10.35 -12.94
N GLN A 85 -10.60 10.37 -12.86
CA GLN A 85 -11.38 9.15 -12.71
C GLN A 85 -11.17 8.17 -13.89
N ASP A 86 -10.93 8.70 -15.10
CA ASP A 86 -10.65 7.90 -16.30
C ASP A 86 -9.30 7.15 -16.24
N ASP A 87 -8.36 7.62 -15.41
CA ASP A 87 -7.07 6.98 -15.19
C ASP A 87 -7.16 5.81 -14.17
N TYR A 88 -8.25 5.73 -13.39
CA TYR A 88 -8.48 4.69 -12.38
C TYR A 88 -9.46 3.61 -12.89
N PRO A 89 -9.21 2.31 -12.61
CA PRO A 89 -8.06 1.76 -11.90
C PRO A 89 -6.84 1.56 -12.79
N ALA A 90 -7.01 1.47 -14.11
CA ALA A 90 -6.03 0.86 -15.00
C ALA A 90 -4.62 1.50 -14.95
N LYS A 91 -4.52 2.83 -15.09
CA LYS A 91 -3.24 3.53 -15.09
C LYS A 91 -2.68 3.67 -13.68
N VAL A 92 -3.54 4.00 -12.72
CA VAL A 92 -3.14 4.19 -11.31
C VAL A 92 -2.60 2.89 -10.72
N ASP A 93 -3.31 1.77 -10.84
CA ASP A 93 -2.88 0.47 -10.30
C ASP A 93 -1.64 -0.05 -11.04
N SER A 94 -1.56 0.12 -12.36
CA SER A 94 -0.35 -0.23 -13.13
C SER A 94 0.87 0.57 -12.66
N PHE A 95 0.68 1.85 -12.35
CA PHE A 95 1.74 2.71 -11.86
C PHE A 95 2.20 2.28 -10.47
N ILE A 96 1.25 2.04 -9.56
CA ILE A 96 1.49 1.54 -8.20
C ILE A 96 2.27 0.23 -8.24
N ALA A 97 1.83 -0.73 -9.04
CA ALA A 97 2.48 -2.04 -9.18
C ALA A 97 3.91 -1.90 -9.72
N LYS A 98 4.12 -1.06 -10.74
CA LYS A 98 5.44 -0.81 -11.34
C LYS A 98 6.41 -0.14 -10.36
N ARG A 99 5.90 0.72 -9.49
CA ARG A 99 6.70 1.46 -8.50
C ARG A 99 6.78 0.79 -7.13
N LYS A 100 6.01 -0.29 -6.91
CA LYS A 100 5.90 -1.01 -5.63
C LYS A 100 5.49 -0.12 -4.46
N ILE A 101 4.59 0.83 -4.73
CA ILE A 101 4.06 1.75 -3.72
C ILE A 101 3.18 0.97 -2.74
N GLN A 102 3.34 1.24 -1.45
CA GLN A 102 2.56 0.65 -0.36
C GLN A 102 1.78 1.73 0.41
N ASN A 103 0.87 1.34 1.29
CA ASN A 103 0.07 2.27 2.13
C ASN A 103 -0.92 3.14 1.33
N LEU A 104 -1.60 2.50 0.38
CA LEU A 104 -2.63 3.12 -0.45
C LEU A 104 -3.95 3.24 0.32
N ALA A 105 -4.67 4.35 0.14
CA ALA A 105 -6.09 4.43 0.50
C ALA A 105 -6.99 4.41 -0.74
#